data_AF-A0AA88LY27-F1
#
_entry.id   AF-A0AA88LY27-F1
#
_cell.length_a   1.000
_cell.length_b   1.000
_cell.length_c   1.000
_cell.angle_alpha   90.00
_cell.angle_beta   90.00
_cell.angle_gamma   90.00
#
_symmetry.space_group_name_H-M   'P 1'
#
loop_
_entity.id
_entity.type
_entity.pdbx_description
1 polymer ?
#
loop_
_entity_poly.entity_id
_entity_poly.type
_entity_poly.pdbx_seq_one_letter_code
_entity_poly.pdbx_strand_id
1 'polypeptide(L)'
;MERIKKLLEERDDELKIKEEEVIKLKDSKNRKNQAKAGLSYDDRTGINEANLESEHDQDSKNESELGDIMMERYFSSVPLAHSQVSVVNESFEHHRQLEISVDYSFELNSELLEDEPLFSISNRPLEENEENLHNTSSPQCFLPVADDGDILEMSKLSEQHYEDTDLEKELLNQQCGELREELALKDRDLNVLMEEVVKGAEDLEEARSRWAQVTEELRQALWELEEEKERRRHVEEEMNLKAHDYDNLKNKLSALTEEKENENAIMLMEKESPETAVLASDSSPWRREMK
;
A
#
# COMPACT_ATOMS: atom_id res chain seq x y z
N MET A 1 -18.49 -17.27 36.96
CA MET A 1 -19.52 -16.54 36.20
C MET A 1 -19.56 -15.07 36.58
N GLU A 2 -20.05 -14.67 37.76
CA GLU A 2 -20.25 -13.23 38.10
C GLU A 2 -19.01 -12.34 37.96
N ARG A 3 -17.83 -12.79 38.37
CA ARG A 3 -16.58 -12.02 38.18
C ARG A 3 -16.25 -11.72 36.72
N ILE A 4 -16.55 -12.67 35.82
CA ILE A 4 -16.33 -12.50 34.37
C ILE A 4 -17.36 -11.51 33.81
N LYS A 5 -18.62 -11.59 34.26
CA LYS A 5 -19.66 -10.63 33.88
C LYS A 5 -19.28 -9.20 34.28
N LYS A 6 -18.77 -8.99 35.51
CA LYS A 6 -18.32 -7.68 35.98
C LYS A 6 -17.12 -7.13 35.17
N LEU A 7 -16.16 -7.99 34.83
CA LEU A 7 -15.02 -7.60 33.99
C LEU A 7 -15.45 -7.22 32.57
N LEU A 8 -16.47 -7.86 32.00
CA LEU A 8 -17.03 -7.47 30.69
C LEU A 8 -17.75 -6.12 30.78
N GLU A 9 -18.56 -5.92 31.81
CA GLU A 9 -19.27 -4.66 32.07
C GLU A 9 -18.30 -3.47 32.26
N GLU A 10 -17.22 -3.66 33.04
CA GLU A 10 -16.15 -2.65 33.19
C GLU A 10 -15.42 -2.34 31.87
N ARG A 11 -15.28 -3.32 30.97
CA ARG A 11 -14.64 -3.15 29.66
C ARG A 11 -15.55 -2.47 28.64
N ASP A 12 -16.84 -2.75 28.66
CA ASP A 12 -17.84 -2.09 27.81
C ASP A 12 -17.98 -0.60 28.18
N ASP A 13 -17.98 -0.27 29.47
CA ASP A 13 -17.97 1.12 29.95
C ASP A 13 -16.67 1.86 29.56
N GLU A 14 -15.50 1.21 29.67
CA GLU A 14 -14.21 1.78 29.24
C GLU A 14 -14.17 2.04 27.72
N LEU A 15 -14.72 1.12 26.91
CA LEU A 15 -14.84 1.28 25.46
C LEU A 15 -15.73 2.47 25.10
N LYS A 16 -16.87 2.61 25.77
CA LYS A 16 -17.82 3.70 25.55
C LYS A 16 -17.23 5.08 25.85
N ILE A 17 -16.42 5.20 26.91
CA ILE A 17 -15.69 6.43 27.24
C ILE A 17 -14.70 6.79 26.12
N LYS A 18 -13.97 5.80 25.59
CA LYS A 18 -13.01 6.00 24.49
C LYS A 18 -13.70 6.37 23.18
N GLU A 19 -14.87 5.80 22.89
CA GLU A 19 -15.68 6.18 21.73
C GLU A 19 -16.12 7.66 21.81
N GLU A 20 -16.61 8.11 22.98
CA GLU A 20 -17.01 9.50 23.19
C GLU A 20 -15.80 10.47 23.07
N GLU A 21 -14.61 10.06 23.53
CA GLU A 21 -13.37 10.82 23.35
C GLU A 21 -12.97 10.93 21.86
N VAL A 22 -13.03 9.83 21.10
CA VAL A 22 -12.76 9.83 19.66
C VAL A 22 -13.72 10.74 18.89
N ILE A 23 -15.01 10.76 19.25
CA ILE A 23 -15.99 11.68 18.66
C ILE A 23 -15.60 13.14 18.95
N LYS A 24 -15.29 13.49 20.21
CA LYS A 24 -14.85 14.85 20.60
C LYS A 24 -13.56 15.27 19.87
N LEU A 25 -12.61 14.35 19.72
CA LEU A 25 -11.37 14.59 18.97
C LEU A 25 -11.64 14.80 17.47
N LYS A 26 -12.54 14.02 16.88
CA LYS A 26 -12.98 14.17 15.48
C LYS A 26 -13.64 15.53 15.24
N ASP A 27 -14.55 15.95 16.12
CA ASP A 27 -15.25 17.24 16.01
C ASP A 27 -14.29 18.42 16.22
N SER A 28 -13.39 18.31 17.20
CA SER A 28 -12.33 19.31 17.43
C SER A 28 -11.39 19.44 16.22
N LYS A 29 -10.97 18.31 15.63
CA LYS A 29 -10.15 18.28 14.41
C LYS A 29 -10.90 18.84 13.21
N ASN A 30 -12.19 18.52 13.05
CA ASN A 30 -13.03 19.06 11.99
C ASN A 30 -13.17 20.59 12.11
N ARG A 31 -13.49 21.10 13.30
CA ARG A 31 -13.57 22.55 13.58
C ARG A 31 -12.23 23.26 13.33
N LYS A 32 -11.11 22.64 13.71
CA LYS A 32 -9.76 23.16 13.42
C LYS A 32 -9.47 23.19 11.92
N ASN A 33 -9.90 22.17 11.18
CA ASN A 33 -9.75 22.11 9.73
C ASN A 33 -10.60 23.18 9.03
N GLN A 34 -11.85 23.37 9.44
CA GLN A 34 -12.74 24.44 8.93
C GLN A 34 -12.11 25.83 9.16
N ALA A 35 -11.63 26.10 10.38
CA ALA A 35 -10.94 27.35 10.70
C ALA A 35 -9.65 27.57 9.88
N LYS A 36 -8.92 26.50 9.54
CA LYS A 36 -7.72 26.57 8.68
C LYS A 36 -8.07 26.72 7.19
N ALA A 37 -9.19 26.17 6.74
CA ALA A 37 -9.64 26.23 5.35
C ALA A 37 -10.36 27.54 4.98
N GLY A 38 -10.59 28.44 5.94
CA GLY A 38 -11.35 29.68 5.72
C GLY A 38 -12.86 29.46 5.46
N LEU A 39 -13.33 28.22 5.51
CA LEU A 39 -14.71 27.83 5.22
C LEU A 39 -15.61 28.09 6.43
N SER A 40 -16.04 29.34 6.54
CA SER A 40 -17.22 29.71 7.34
C SER A 40 -18.47 29.18 6.64
N TYR A 41 -18.91 27.97 6.99
CA TYR A 41 -20.28 27.54 6.71
C TYR A 41 -21.24 28.35 7.61
N ASP A 42 -21.66 29.51 7.12
CA ASP A 42 -22.83 30.22 7.65
C ASP A 42 -24.08 29.52 7.12
N ASP A 43 -24.78 28.82 7.99
CA ASP A 43 -26.08 28.19 7.67
C ASP A 43 -27.16 29.26 7.58
N ARG A 44 -27.15 29.99 6.46
CA ARG A 44 -28.13 31.02 6.17
C ARG A 44 -28.72 30.88 4.78
N THR A 45 -29.71 30.00 4.72
CA THR A 45 -30.78 29.99 3.71
C THR A 45 -31.20 31.42 3.32
N GLY A 46 -30.97 31.77 2.05
CA GLY A 46 -31.19 33.13 1.54
C GLY A 46 -31.16 33.16 0.02
N ILE A 47 -32.33 33.00 -0.60
CA ILE A 47 -32.55 33.07 -2.05
C ILE A 47 -32.12 34.43 -2.61
N ASN A 48 -31.34 34.46 -3.70
CA ASN A 48 -31.61 35.30 -4.88
C ASN A 48 -30.58 35.10 -6.01
N GLU A 49 -31.07 35.20 -7.24
CA GLU A 49 -30.30 35.23 -8.49
C GLU A 49 -29.40 36.47 -8.59
N ALA A 50 -28.22 36.32 -9.20
CA ALA A 50 -27.67 37.31 -10.15
C ALA A 50 -26.52 36.70 -10.98
N ASN A 51 -26.58 36.90 -12.30
CA ASN A 51 -25.49 36.61 -13.23
C ASN A 51 -24.20 37.38 -12.87
N LEU A 52 -23.05 36.73 -13.01
CA LEU A 52 -21.85 37.36 -13.57
C LEU A 52 -21.08 36.36 -14.43
N GLU A 53 -21.10 36.58 -15.75
CA GLU A 53 -20.06 36.07 -16.65
C GLU A 53 -18.71 36.70 -16.26
N SER A 54 -17.64 35.92 -16.35
CA SER A 54 -16.26 36.43 -16.33
C SER A 54 -15.36 35.45 -17.06
N GLU A 55 -15.60 35.29 -18.36
CA GLU A 55 -14.65 34.68 -19.28
C GLU A 55 -13.42 35.58 -19.38
N HIS A 56 -12.29 35.12 -18.84
CA HIS A 56 -10.99 35.57 -19.34
C HIS A 56 -10.00 34.42 -19.39
N ASP A 57 -9.22 34.43 -20.46
CA ASP A 57 -8.57 33.27 -21.03
C ASP A 57 -7.03 33.38 -20.90
N GLN A 58 -6.37 32.24 -21.07
CA GLN A 58 -4.92 32.05 -21.30
C GLN A 58 -3.89 32.16 -20.15
N ASP A 59 -3.19 31.03 -20.03
CA ASP A 59 -1.74 30.85 -19.90
C ASP A 59 -0.95 31.14 -18.60
N SER A 60 -0.32 30.04 -18.17
CA SER A 60 1.05 29.95 -17.65
C SER A 60 1.34 30.37 -16.20
N LYS A 61 1.27 29.38 -15.30
CA LYS A 61 2.49 28.63 -14.91
C LYS A 61 2.16 27.45 -14.00
N ASN A 62 2.90 26.37 -14.20
CA ASN A 62 2.93 25.25 -13.27
C ASN A 62 3.68 25.68 -12.01
N GLU A 63 2.96 26.13 -10.99
CA GLU A 63 3.49 26.15 -9.63
C GLU A 63 3.51 24.71 -9.12
N SER A 64 4.60 23.99 -9.45
CA SER A 64 4.85 22.63 -8.96
C SER A 64 4.88 22.65 -7.44
N GLU A 65 3.81 22.16 -6.83
CA GLU A 65 3.59 22.18 -5.38
C GLU A 65 4.51 21.16 -4.69
N LEU A 66 5.74 21.60 -4.40
CA LEU A 66 6.75 20.99 -3.54
C LEU A 66 6.76 19.44 -3.52
N GLY A 67 7.07 18.85 -4.67
CA GLY A 67 7.40 17.43 -4.76
C GLY A 67 8.52 17.05 -3.79
N ASP A 68 8.36 15.92 -3.11
CA ASP A 68 9.30 15.49 -2.07
C ASP A 68 10.68 15.20 -2.70
N ILE A 69 11.65 16.09 -2.48
CA ILE A 69 13.00 16.10 -3.09
C ILE A 69 13.74 14.76 -2.86
N MET A 70 13.36 14.02 -1.81
CA MET A 70 13.83 12.67 -1.52
C MET A 70 13.40 11.67 -2.59
N MET A 71 12.15 11.71 -3.04
CA MET A 71 11.58 10.82 -4.06
C MET A 71 12.18 11.08 -5.45
N GLU A 72 12.32 12.35 -5.84
CA GLU A 72 12.87 12.72 -7.16
C GLU A 72 14.32 12.22 -7.35
N ARG A 73 15.10 12.18 -6.27
CA ARG A 73 16.49 11.67 -6.30
C ARG A 73 16.55 10.16 -6.53
N TYR A 74 15.60 9.38 -6.01
CA TYR A 74 15.54 7.93 -6.25
C TYR A 74 15.28 7.61 -7.73
N PHE A 75 14.32 8.28 -8.37
CA PHE A 75 14.04 8.06 -9.79
C PHE A 75 15.14 8.58 -10.72
N SER A 76 15.85 9.65 -10.33
CA SER A 76 16.97 10.20 -11.10
C SER A 76 18.26 9.36 -11.05
N SER A 77 18.35 8.39 -10.13
CA SER A 77 19.58 7.62 -9.86
C SER A 77 19.64 6.25 -10.54
N VAL A 78 18.63 5.89 -11.35
CA VAL A 78 18.60 4.59 -12.05
C VAL A 78 19.55 4.62 -13.25
N PRO A 79 20.58 3.76 -13.34
CA PRO A 79 21.45 3.70 -14.50
C PRO A 79 20.65 3.26 -15.74
N LEU A 80 20.79 4.00 -16.85
CA LEU A 80 20.12 3.68 -18.11
C LEU A 80 20.72 2.40 -18.72
N ALA A 81 20.15 1.25 -18.35
CA ALA A 81 20.48 -0.05 -18.90
C ALA A 81 19.97 -0.18 -20.35
N HIS A 82 20.76 0.37 -21.27
CA HIS A 82 20.85 0.08 -22.71
C HIS A 82 19.72 -0.74 -23.35
N SER A 83 18.89 -0.03 -24.12
CA SER A 83 17.89 -0.58 -25.03
C SER A 83 18.50 -1.51 -26.10
N GLN A 84 18.15 -2.81 -26.03
CA GLN A 84 17.75 -3.76 -27.11
C GLN A 84 16.94 -4.92 -26.42
N VAL A 85 16.22 -5.86 -27.05
CA VAL A 85 15.99 -6.19 -28.48
C VAL A 85 14.47 -6.37 -28.74
N SER A 86 14.06 -6.02 -29.96
CA SER A 86 12.83 -6.36 -30.69
C SER A 86 12.25 -7.80 -30.56
N VAL A 87 10.92 -7.88 -30.42
CA VAL A 87 9.92 -8.85 -30.95
C VAL A 87 10.37 -10.29 -31.32
N VAL A 88 9.71 -11.31 -30.71
CA VAL A 88 9.10 -12.54 -31.32
C VAL A 88 9.03 -13.73 -30.33
N ASN A 89 7.80 -14.13 -30.01
CA ASN A 89 7.25 -15.51 -29.85
C ASN A 89 7.87 -16.60 -28.93
N GLU A 90 6.98 -17.17 -28.09
CA GLU A 90 6.88 -18.55 -27.52
C GLU A 90 8.02 -19.29 -26.76
N SER A 91 7.56 -19.97 -25.70
CA SER A 91 7.98 -21.28 -25.17
C SER A 91 9.08 -21.38 -24.09
N PHE A 92 8.60 -21.74 -22.89
CA PHE A 92 9.12 -22.67 -21.87
C PHE A 92 10.63 -22.98 -21.71
N GLU A 93 11.02 -23.01 -20.43
CA GLU A 93 12.00 -23.91 -19.81
C GLU A 93 13.43 -23.99 -20.39
N HIS A 94 14.38 -23.34 -19.72
CA HIS A 94 15.40 -24.04 -18.92
C HIS A 94 16.43 -23.08 -18.29
N HIS A 95 16.76 -23.34 -17.03
CA HIS A 95 17.96 -22.96 -16.27
C HIS A 95 18.87 -21.82 -16.82
N ARG A 96 18.84 -20.66 -16.14
CA ARG A 96 20.07 -19.88 -15.89
C ARG A 96 20.21 -19.54 -14.41
N GLN A 97 20.88 -20.47 -13.74
CA GLN A 97 21.61 -20.24 -12.50
C GLN A 97 22.68 -19.16 -12.78
N LEU A 98 22.42 -17.93 -12.36
CA LEU A 98 23.39 -16.84 -12.37
C LEU A 98 24.01 -16.76 -10.98
N GLU A 99 25.22 -17.32 -10.87
CA GLU A 99 26.10 -17.08 -9.73
C GLU A 99 26.45 -15.59 -9.69
N ILE A 100 25.82 -14.86 -8.78
CA ILE A 100 26.21 -13.49 -8.44
C ILE A 100 27.40 -13.59 -7.50
N SER A 101 28.55 -13.97 -8.06
CA SER A 101 29.84 -13.77 -7.39
C SER A 101 30.18 -12.29 -7.49
N VAL A 102 29.94 -11.55 -6.42
CA VAL A 102 30.46 -10.20 -6.27
C VAL A 102 31.28 -10.14 -4.99
N ASP A 103 32.58 -9.95 -5.16
CA ASP A 103 33.50 -9.52 -4.11
C ASP A 103 33.11 -8.11 -3.64
N TYR A 104 32.13 -8.01 -2.75
CA TYR A 104 31.85 -6.79 -1.99
C TYR A 104 32.73 -6.76 -0.74
N SER A 105 34.04 -6.54 -0.94
CA SER A 105 34.93 -6.12 0.14
C SER A 105 34.63 -4.66 0.49
N PHE A 106 33.87 -4.44 1.56
CA PHE A 106 33.75 -3.11 2.18
C PHE A 106 34.71 -3.00 3.36
N GLU A 107 35.66 -2.08 3.24
CA GLU A 107 36.65 -1.80 4.27
C GLU A 107 36.02 -0.93 5.37
N LEU A 108 35.65 -1.55 6.50
CA LEU A 108 35.20 -0.81 7.67
C LEU A 108 36.40 -0.10 8.31
N ASN A 109 36.46 1.23 8.15
CA ASN A 109 37.30 2.11 8.94
C ASN A 109 36.96 1.94 10.42
N SER A 110 37.65 1.04 11.10
CA SER A 110 37.55 0.81 12.53
C SER A 110 38.46 1.82 13.22
N GLU A 111 37.90 3.00 13.50
CA GLU A 111 38.60 4.06 14.21
C GLU A 111 38.89 3.65 15.65
N LEU A 112 40.12 3.18 15.86
CA LEU A 112 40.94 3.25 17.06
C LEU A 112 40.20 3.50 18.40
N LEU A 113 39.87 2.42 19.12
CA LEU A 113 39.92 2.45 20.58
C LEU A 113 40.95 1.39 21.02
N GLU A 114 42.04 1.87 21.61
CA GLU A 114 43.16 1.04 22.09
C GLU A 114 42.81 0.32 23.41
N ASP A 115 43.62 -0.68 23.74
CA ASP A 115 43.74 -1.38 25.03
C ASP A 115 42.65 -2.38 25.47
N GLU A 116 42.63 -3.57 24.84
CA GLU A 116 42.58 -4.83 25.62
C GLU A 116 43.29 -6.00 24.88
N PRO A 117 44.15 -6.80 25.55
CA PRO A 117 44.90 -7.87 24.89
C PRO A 117 44.04 -9.13 24.68
N LEU A 118 43.43 -9.25 23.51
CA LEU A 118 42.68 -10.45 23.12
C LEU A 118 43.60 -11.68 23.04
N PHE A 119 43.34 -12.67 23.91
CA PHE A 119 43.92 -14.01 23.83
C PHE A 119 43.52 -14.67 22.51
N SER A 120 44.39 -14.54 21.50
CA SER A 120 44.18 -15.11 20.17
C SER A 120 44.33 -16.64 20.22
N ILE A 121 43.21 -17.35 20.34
CA ILE A 121 43.18 -18.80 20.19
C ILE A 121 43.38 -19.14 18.70
N SER A 122 44.63 -19.43 18.34
CA SER A 122 45.01 -19.82 16.98
C SER A 122 44.40 -21.18 16.61
N ASN A 123 43.29 -21.16 15.89
CA ASN A 123 42.75 -22.35 15.21
C ASN A 123 43.74 -22.83 14.13
N ARG A 124 44.66 -23.74 14.48
CA ARG A 124 45.31 -24.60 13.48
C ARG A 124 44.43 -25.82 13.22
N PRO A 125 44.27 -26.25 11.96
CA PRO A 125 43.68 -27.54 11.66
C PRO A 125 44.57 -28.66 12.22
N LEU A 126 43.93 -29.68 12.78
CA LEU A 126 44.56 -30.89 13.26
C LEU A 126 44.97 -31.76 12.06
N GLU A 127 46.22 -31.65 11.59
CA GLU A 127 46.80 -32.68 10.72
C GLU A 127 47.30 -33.85 11.56
N GLU A 128 46.63 -34.99 11.38
CA GLU A 128 46.96 -36.28 11.98
C GLU A 128 48.40 -36.67 11.65
N ASN A 129 49.27 -36.64 12.66
CA ASN A 129 50.59 -37.26 12.60
C ASN A 129 50.78 -38.14 13.84
N GLU A 130 50.11 -39.30 13.82
CA GLU A 130 50.58 -40.45 14.59
C GLU A 130 51.94 -40.85 14.02
N GLU A 131 53.03 -40.52 14.72
CA GLU A 131 54.34 -41.23 14.73
C GLU A 131 55.44 -40.32 15.35
N ASN A 132 55.44 -40.17 16.68
CA ASN A 132 56.72 -40.12 17.41
C ASN A 132 56.61 -40.43 18.92
N LEU A 133 57.04 -41.64 19.29
CA LEU A 133 57.24 -42.07 20.67
C LEU A 133 58.54 -41.47 21.25
N HIS A 134 58.49 -40.19 21.66
CA HIS A 134 59.58 -39.60 22.45
C HIS A 134 59.15 -39.24 23.87
N ASN A 135 59.35 -40.22 24.75
CA ASN A 135 59.21 -40.14 26.20
C ASN A 135 60.06 -38.99 26.80
N THR A 136 59.41 -37.88 27.12
CA THR A 136 59.78 -36.94 28.17
C THR A 136 58.46 -36.49 28.82
N SER A 137 58.28 -36.38 30.14
CA SER A 137 59.23 -36.28 31.24
C SER A 137 58.83 -37.20 32.40
N SER A 138 59.79 -37.88 33.01
CA SER A 138 59.61 -38.53 34.31
C SER A 138 60.25 -37.62 35.37
N PRO A 139 59.50 -37.10 36.36
CA PRO A 139 60.12 -36.42 37.49
C PRO A 139 60.85 -37.46 38.32
N GLN A 140 62.19 -37.44 38.25
CA GLN A 140 63.01 -38.23 39.17
C GLN A 140 62.79 -37.70 40.59
N CYS A 141 62.04 -38.47 41.39
CA CYS A 141 61.99 -38.28 42.83
C CYS A 141 63.40 -38.53 43.40
N PHE A 142 64.15 -37.45 43.60
CA PHE A 142 65.33 -37.49 44.46
C PHE A 142 64.87 -37.79 45.88
N LEU A 143 65.27 -38.94 46.43
CA LEU A 143 65.17 -39.23 47.85
C LEU A 143 66.22 -38.39 48.59
N PRO A 144 65.84 -37.48 49.50
CA PRO A 144 66.73 -37.03 50.55
C PRO A 144 66.92 -38.18 51.54
N VAL A 145 68.15 -38.41 51.97
CA VAL A 145 68.43 -39.25 53.14
C VAL A 145 67.76 -38.60 54.35
N ALA A 146 67.11 -39.40 55.19
CA ALA A 146 66.34 -38.91 56.33
C ALA A 146 67.21 -38.10 57.31
N ASP A 147 66.73 -36.92 57.65
CA ASP A 147 67.02 -36.21 58.90
C ASP A 147 65.65 -35.93 59.55
N ASP A 148 65.46 -36.31 60.81
CA ASP A 148 64.14 -36.50 61.44
C ASP A 148 63.44 -35.19 61.88
N GLY A 149 63.57 -34.12 61.09
CA GLY A 149 62.99 -32.78 61.34
C GLY A 149 61.74 -32.45 60.51
N ASP A 150 61.75 -32.72 59.20
CA ASP A 150 60.84 -32.05 58.24
C ASP A 150 59.50 -32.78 57.98
N ILE A 151 59.30 -33.97 58.53
CA ILE A 151 58.10 -34.79 58.27
C ILE A 151 56.82 -34.07 58.73
N LEU A 152 56.89 -33.26 59.79
CA LEU A 152 55.75 -32.50 60.31
C LEU A 152 55.36 -31.31 59.41
N GLU A 153 56.32 -30.72 58.69
CA GLU A 153 56.06 -29.55 57.84
C GLU A 153 55.49 -29.98 56.48
N MET A 154 56.01 -31.07 55.89
CA MET A 154 55.42 -31.67 54.68
C MET A 154 53.98 -32.13 54.89
N SER A 155 53.62 -32.63 56.07
CA SER A 155 52.23 -33.02 56.38
C SER A 155 51.27 -31.83 56.39
N LYS A 156 51.71 -30.64 56.81
CA LYS A 156 50.88 -29.43 56.81
C LYS A 156 50.73 -28.83 55.41
N LEU A 157 51.81 -28.83 54.62
CA LEU A 157 51.76 -28.41 53.22
C LEU A 157 50.82 -29.32 52.40
N SER A 158 50.82 -30.62 52.69
CA SER A 158 49.87 -31.57 52.13
C SER A 158 48.42 -31.22 52.48
N GLU A 159 48.11 -31.01 53.76
CA GLU A 159 46.76 -30.68 54.26
C GLU A 159 46.23 -29.37 53.64
N GLN A 160 47.07 -28.31 53.64
CA GLN A 160 46.79 -27.02 52.99
C GLN A 160 46.47 -27.21 51.49
N HIS A 161 47.26 -28.00 50.76
CA HIS A 161 47.02 -28.23 49.33
C HIS A 161 45.71 -28.98 49.05
N TYR A 162 45.27 -29.88 49.94
CA TYR A 162 43.96 -30.55 49.77
C TYR A 162 42.80 -29.57 50.00
N GLU A 163 42.88 -28.72 51.02
CA GLU A 163 41.85 -27.69 51.30
C GLU A 163 41.76 -26.66 50.15
N ASP A 164 42.90 -26.14 49.67
CA ASP A 164 42.94 -25.20 48.55
C ASP A 164 42.35 -25.82 47.25
N THR A 165 42.66 -27.10 46.99
CA THR A 165 42.15 -27.83 45.80
C THR A 165 40.64 -28.10 45.90
N ASP A 166 40.09 -28.29 47.09
CA ASP A 166 38.66 -28.48 47.28
C ASP A 166 37.87 -27.16 47.21
N LEU A 167 38.46 -26.05 47.67
CA LEU A 167 37.92 -24.70 47.45
C LEU A 167 37.91 -24.31 45.96
N GLU A 168 38.97 -24.62 45.21
CA GLU A 168 39.02 -24.38 43.75
C GLU A 168 37.90 -25.15 43.03
N LYS A 169 37.64 -26.41 43.41
CA LYS A 169 36.51 -27.19 42.87
C LYS A 169 35.16 -26.58 43.24
N GLU A 170 34.98 -26.07 44.45
CA GLU A 170 33.71 -25.44 44.85
C GLU A 170 33.44 -24.18 44.02
N LEU A 171 34.44 -23.31 43.85
CA LEU A 171 34.36 -22.12 43.00
C LEU A 171 34.09 -22.46 41.53
N LEU A 172 34.79 -23.47 40.98
CA LEU A 172 34.53 -23.94 39.60
C LEU A 172 33.11 -24.51 39.45
N ASN A 173 32.63 -25.27 40.43
CA ASN A 173 31.26 -25.80 40.43
C ASN A 173 30.21 -24.68 40.53
N GLN A 174 30.47 -23.63 41.32
CA GLN A 174 29.63 -22.44 41.40
C GLN A 174 29.56 -21.73 40.05
N GLN A 175 30.71 -21.43 39.42
CA GLN A 175 30.76 -20.81 38.09
C GLN A 175 30.03 -21.67 37.03
N CYS A 176 30.19 -22.99 37.07
CA CYS A 176 29.45 -23.90 36.21
C CYS A 176 27.95 -23.89 36.50
N GLY A 177 27.53 -23.62 37.74
CA GLY A 177 26.14 -23.42 38.13
C GLY A 177 25.57 -22.14 37.54
N GLU A 178 26.22 -21.01 37.79
CA GLU A 178 25.85 -19.68 37.30
C GLU A 178 25.73 -19.67 35.76
N LEU A 179 26.70 -20.25 35.04
CA LEU A 179 26.64 -20.38 33.57
C LEU A 179 25.46 -21.24 33.07
N ARG A 180 25.05 -22.28 33.82
CA ARG A 180 23.87 -23.09 33.48
C ARG A 180 22.57 -22.33 33.74
N GLU A 181 22.51 -21.52 34.79
CA GLU A 181 21.36 -20.67 35.09
C GLU A 181 21.22 -19.53 34.07
N GLU A 182 22.33 -18.89 33.68
CA GLU A 182 22.35 -17.89 32.61
C GLU A 182 21.92 -18.50 31.28
N LEU A 183 22.47 -19.66 30.88
CA LEU A 183 22.06 -20.35 29.65
C LEU A 183 20.55 -20.63 29.65
N ALA A 184 20.02 -21.17 30.76
CA ALA A 184 18.59 -21.41 30.89
C ALA A 184 17.74 -20.13 30.87
N LEU A 185 18.28 -18.99 31.32
CA LEU A 185 17.62 -17.68 31.17
C LEU A 185 17.61 -17.25 29.69
N LYS A 186 18.76 -17.33 29.00
CA LYS A 186 18.87 -17.01 27.57
C LYS A 186 17.97 -17.89 26.70
N ASP A 187 17.83 -19.18 27.02
CA ASP A 187 16.90 -20.08 26.33
C ASP A 187 15.44 -19.60 26.48
N ARG A 188 15.04 -19.08 27.64
CA ARG A 188 13.68 -18.53 27.85
C ARG A 188 13.50 -17.21 27.09
N ASP A 189 14.48 -16.30 27.19
CA ASP A 189 14.45 -15.02 26.47
C ASP A 189 14.38 -15.25 24.93
N LEU A 190 15.12 -16.22 24.42
CA LEU A 190 15.11 -16.63 23.01
C LEU A 190 13.74 -17.17 22.59
N ASN A 191 13.11 -18.02 23.41
CA ASN A 191 11.77 -18.54 23.13
C ASN A 191 10.73 -17.40 23.10
N VAL A 192 10.78 -16.45 24.04
CA VAL A 192 9.90 -15.26 24.04
C VAL A 192 10.10 -14.44 22.77
N LEU A 193 11.35 -14.16 22.38
CA LEU A 193 11.65 -13.43 21.16
C LEU A 193 11.17 -14.17 19.90
N MET A 194 11.28 -15.50 19.86
CA MET A 194 10.74 -16.31 18.77
C MET A 194 9.22 -16.23 18.70
N GLU A 195 8.50 -16.30 19.82
CA GLU A 195 7.04 -16.13 19.88
C GLU A 195 6.62 -14.72 19.42
N GLU A 196 7.33 -13.68 19.84
CA GLU A 196 7.09 -12.29 19.40
C GLU A 196 7.33 -12.09 17.90
N VAL A 197 8.38 -12.70 17.33
CA VAL A 197 8.67 -12.67 15.88
C VAL A 197 7.60 -13.41 15.08
N VAL A 198 7.16 -14.59 15.55
CA VAL A 198 6.07 -15.36 14.90
C VAL A 198 4.78 -14.54 14.91
N LYS A 199 4.39 -14.01 16.07
CA LYS A 199 3.19 -13.18 16.20
C LYS A 199 3.26 -11.91 15.34
N GLY A 200 4.42 -11.24 15.30
CA GLY A 200 4.62 -10.08 14.44
C GLY A 200 4.51 -10.41 12.94
N ALA A 201 4.88 -11.63 12.53
CA ALA A 201 4.65 -12.11 11.17
C ALA A 201 3.17 -12.42 10.88
N GLU A 202 2.45 -13.00 11.84
CA GLU A 202 1.00 -13.25 11.75
C GLU A 202 0.19 -11.94 11.63
N ASP A 203 0.46 -10.97 12.52
CA ASP A 203 -0.18 -9.65 12.50
C ASP A 203 0.08 -8.91 11.16
N LEU A 204 1.29 -9.05 10.60
CA LEU A 204 1.68 -8.46 9.31
C LEU A 204 0.97 -9.12 8.12
N GLU A 205 0.80 -10.44 8.14
CA GLU A 205 0.09 -11.16 7.08
C GLU A 205 -1.43 -10.93 7.14
N GLU A 206 -2.01 -10.73 8.33
CA GLU A 206 -3.39 -10.25 8.46
C GLU A 206 -3.55 -8.83 7.88
N ALA A 207 -2.61 -7.92 8.19
CA ALA A 207 -2.62 -6.57 7.63
C ALA A 207 -2.52 -6.57 6.09
N ARG A 208 -1.68 -7.44 5.51
CA ARG A 208 -1.60 -7.66 4.05
C ARG A 208 -2.89 -8.21 3.48
N SER A 209 -3.49 -9.20 4.13
CA SER A 209 -4.76 -9.81 3.69
C SER A 209 -5.89 -8.79 3.65
N ARG A 210 -6.03 -7.98 4.70
CA ARG A 210 -7.00 -6.88 4.77
C ARG A 210 -6.73 -5.80 3.70
N TRP A 211 -5.47 -5.45 3.46
CA TRP A 211 -5.10 -4.49 2.41
C TRP A 211 -5.43 -5.01 1.00
N ALA A 212 -5.16 -6.30 0.73
CA ALA A 212 -5.49 -6.95 -0.53
C ALA A 212 -7.02 -6.94 -0.76
N GLN A 213 -7.82 -7.26 0.27
CA GLN A 213 -9.27 -7.17 0.21
C GLN A 213 -9.76 -5.76 -0.14
N VAL A 214 -9.30 -4.72 0.57
CA VAL A 214 -9.71 -3.32 0.31
C VAL A 214 -9.27 -2.86 -1.09
N THR A 215 -8.12 -3.33 -1.57
CA THR A 215 -7.63 -3.02 -2.92
C THR A 215 -8.52 -3.65 -3.99
N GLU A 216 -8.99 -4.89 -3.77
CA GLU A 216 -9.89 -5.59 -4.68
C GLU A 216 -11.31 -5.00 -4.66
N GLU A 217 -11.84 -4.64 -3.48
CA GLU A 217 -13.10 -3.91 -3.34
C GLU A 217 -13.07 -2.56 -4.07
N LEU A 218 -11.96 -1.82 -3.96
CA LEU A 218 -11.76 -0.57 -4.71
C LEU A 218 -11.69 -0.83 -6.23
N ARG A 219 -10.98 -1.87 -6.68
CA ARG A 219 -10.92 -2.27 -8.09
C ARG A 219 -12.31 -2.61 -8.64
N GLN A 220 -13.12 -3.31 -7.85
CA GLN A 220 -14.50 -3.65 -8.20
C GLN A 220 -15.40 -2.40 -8.27
N ALA A 221 -15.35 -1.52 -7.28
CA ALA A 221 -16.13 -0.28 -7.28
C ALA A 221 -15.78 0.67 -8.44
N LEU A 222 -14.49 0.72 -8.84
CA LEU A 222 -14.05 1.47 -10.03
C LEU A 222 -14.58 0.86 -11.34
N TRP A 223 -14.65 -0.47 -11.42
CA TRP A 223 -15.20 -1.18 -12.57
C TRP A 223 -16.73 -0.97 -12.70
N GLU A 224 -17.47 -1.10 -11.60
CA GLU A 224 -18.92 -0.84 -11.55
C GLU A 224 -19.26 0.63 -11.90
N LEU A 225 -18.43 1.58 -11.46
CA LEU A 225 -18.58 2.99 -11.81
C LEU A 225 -18.41 3.22 -13.33
N GLU A 226 -17.48 2.52 -13.98
CA GLU A 226 -17.27 2.65 -15.42
C GLU A 226 -18.40 1.99 -16.22
N GLU A 227 -18.89 0.83 -15.78
CA GLU A 227 -20.08 0.19 -16.36
C GLU A 227 -21.32 1.08 -16.25
N GLU A 228 -21.56 1.71 -15.11
CA GLU A 228 -22.69 2.63 -14.90
C GLU A 228 -22.55 3.92 -15.73
N LYS A 229 -21.33 4.44 -15.94
CA LYS A 229 -21.10 5.57 -16.88
C LYS A 229 -21.43 5.17 -18.31
N GLU A 230 -20.97 4.01 -18.75
CA GLU A 230 -21.20 3.55 -20.12
C GLU A 230 -22.70 3.26 -20.36
N ARG A 231 -23.36 2.66 -19.38
CA ARG A 231 -24.82 2.46 -19.38
C ARG A 231 -25.57 3.80 -19.44
N ARG A 232 -25.09 4.86 -18.78
CA ARG A 232 -25.67 6.22 -18.90
C ARG A 232 -25.44 6.81 -20.28
N ARG A 233 -24.24 6.68 -20.84
CA ARG A 233 -23.90 7.14 -22.19
C ARG A 233 -24.83 6.53 -23.24
N HIS A 234 -25.04 5.22 -23.21
CA HIS A 234 -25.95 4.53 -24.12
C HIS A 234 -27.40 5.06 -24.02
N VAL A 235 -27.92 5.31 -22.81
CA VAL A 235 -29.27 5.87 -22.60
C VAL A 235 -29.37 7.32 -23.09
N GLU A 236 -28.32 8.12 -22.91
CA GLU A 236 -28.23 9.48 -23.43
C GLU A 236 -28.18 9.50 -24.97
N GLU A 237 -27.41 8.61 -25.58
CA GLU A 237 -27.34 8.41 -27.04
C GLU A 237 -28.69 7.97 -27.63
N GLU A 238 -29.39 7.01 -27.00
CA GLU A 238 -30.76 6.64 -27.38
C GLU A 238 -31.75 7.82 -27.27
N MET A 239 -31.65 8.62 -26.21
CA MET A 239 -32.50 9.78 -26.01
C MET A 239 -32.23 10.88 -27.06
N ASN A 240 -30.95 11.15 -27.37
CA ASN A 240 -30.54 12.10 -28.39
C ASN A 240 -30.97 11.64 -29.80
N LEU A 241 -30.83 10.36 -30.12
CA LEU A 241 -31.31 9.78 -31.38
C LEU A 241 -32.84 9.96 -31.52
N LYS A 242 -33.58 9.67 -30.44
CA LYS A 242 -35.04 9.84 -30.41
C LYS A 242 -35.48 11.30 -30.50
N ALA A 243 -34.72 12.24 -29.92
CA ALA A 243 -34.95 13.67 -30.06
C ALA A 243 -34.73 14.13 -31.52
N HIS A 244 -33.62 13.71 -32.13
CA HIS A 244 -33.33 13.97 -33.53
C HIS A 244 -34.42 13.41 -34.47
N ASP A 245 -34.92 12.20 -34.22
CA ASP A 245 -36.03 11.61 -34.99
C ASP A 245 -37.35 12.39 -34.83
N TYR A 246 -37.64 12.89 -33.62
CA TYR A 246 -38.80 13.73 -33.37
C TYR A 246 -38.71 15.07 -34.12
N ASP A 247 -37.56 15.74 -34.05
CA ASP A 247 -37.33 17.01 -34.76
C ASP A 247 -37.35 16.82 -36.29
N ASN A 248 -36.79 15.72 -36.80
CA ASN A 248 -36.87 15.34 -38.21
C ASN A 248 -38.33 15.16 -38.67
N LEU A 249 -39.17 14.47 -37.87
CA LEU A 249 -40.59 14.31 -38.15
C LEU A 249 -41.36 15.64 -38.10
N LYS A 250 -41.05 16.49 -37.11
CA LYS A 250 -41.61 17.84 -36.98
C LYS A 250 -41.26 18.73 -38.16
N ASN A 251 -40.01 18.71 -38.62
CA ASN A 251 -39.55 19.47 -39.78
C ASN A 251 -40.25 19.01 -41.06
N LYS A 252 -40.43 17.70 -41.27
CA LYS A 252 -41.21 17.14 -42.38
C LYS A 252 -42.67 17.59 -42.36
N LEU A 253 -43.30 17.60 -41.18
CA LEU A 253 -44.69 18.06 -41.03
C LEU A 253 -44.82 19.57 -41.31
N SER A 254 -43.85 20.37 -40.85
CA SER A 254 -43.79 21.81 -41.11
C SER A 254 -43.66 22.09 -42.61
N ALA A 255 -42.76 21.40 -43.32
CA ALA A 255 -42.59 21.56 -44.76
C ALA A 255 -43.87 21.21 -45.55
N LEU A 256 -44.57 20.14 -45.16
CA LEU A 256 -45.81 19.71 -45.83
C LEU A 256 -47.01 20.65 -45.53
N THR A 257 -47.01 21.31 -44.38
CA THR A 257 -48.01 22.36 -44.09
C THR A 257 -47.71 23.65 -44.84
N GLU A 258 -46.45 24.06 -44.90
CA GLU A 258 -45.98 25.21 -45.71
C GLU A 258 -46.24 25.02 -47.21
N GLU A 259 -45.97 23.82 -47.76
CA GLU A 259 -46.28 23.48 -49.16
C GLU A 259 -47.77 23.67 -49.47
N LYS A 260 -48.65 23.17 -48.58
CA LYS A 260 -50.10 23.30 -48.71
C LYS A 260 -50.60 24.74 -48.54
N GLU A 261 -49.98 25.53 -47.67
CA GLU A 261 -50.30 26.96 -47.52
C GLU A 261 -49.88 27.74 -48.77
N ASN A 262 -48.70 27.45 -49.32
CA ASN A 262 -48.23 28.02 -50.58
C ASN A 262 -49.13 27.61 -51.76
N GLU A 263 -49.55 26.35 -51.87
CA GLU A 263 -50.50 25.89 -52.88
C GLU A 263 -51.85 26.62 -52.78
N ASN A 264 -52.39 26.78 -51.58
CA ASN A 264 -53.62 27.57 -51.35
C ASN A 264 -53.44 29.05 -51.71
N ALA A 265 -52.29 29.66 -51.40
CA ALA A 265 -51.99 31.05 -51.73
C ALA A 265 -51.89 31.26 -53.26
N ILE A 266 -51.28 30.31 -53.98
CA ILE A 266 -51.24 30.29 -55.44
C ILE A 266 -52.66 30.17 -56.02
N MET A 267 -53.49 29.26 -55.49
CA MET A 267 -54.87 29.07 -55.94
C MET A 267 -55.79 30.28 -55.65
N LEU A 268 -55.48 31.08 -54.63
CA LEU A 268 -56.15 32.35 -54.35
C LEU A 268 -55.72 33.46 -55.32
N MET A 269 -54.40 33.61 -55.55
CA MET A 269 -53.87 34.54 -56.55
C MET A 269 -54.41 34.27 -57.96
N GLU A 270 -54.56 33.01 -58.34
CA GLU A 270 -55.11 32.62 -59.66
C GLU A 270 -56.61 32.98 -59.81
N LYS A 271 -57.34 33.11 -58.70
CA LYS A 271 -58.76 33.52 -58.67
C LYS A 271 -58.99 35.03 -58.59
N GLU A 272 -57.97 35.83 -58.29
CA GLU A 272 -58.06 37.31 -58.30
C GLU A 272 -57.59 37.94 -59.63
N SER A 273 -57.38 37.14 -60.67
CA SER A 273 -57.25 37.64 -62.05
C SER A 273 -58.63 38.10 -62.57
N PRO A 274 -58.79 39.36 -63.05
CA PRO A 274 -60.11 39.93 -63.29
C PRO A 274 -60.78 39.41 -64.58
N GLU A 275 -62.07 39.07 -64.46
CA GLU A 275 -62.97 38.92 -65.61
C GLU A 275 -63.04 40.22 -66.43
N THR A 276 -62.82 40.17 -67.75
CA THR A 276 -63.40 41.18 -68.67
C THR A 276 -63.52 40.66 -70.11
N ALA A 277 -64.61 41.04 -70.79
CA ALA A 277 -65.00 40.71 -72.18
C ALA A 277 -65.41 39.23 -72.43
N VAL A 278 -66.70 38.87 -72.51
CA VAL A 278 -67.78 39.31 -73.42
C VAL A 278 -67.48 39.02 -74.90
N LEU A 279 -68.09 37.98 -75.47
CA LEU A 279 -69.02 38.09 -76.61
C LEU A 279 -69.77 36.78 -76.94
N ALA A 280 -71.09 36.93 -77.00
CA ALA A 280 -72.17 36.15 -77.63
C ALA A 280 -71.88 34.85 -78.44
N SER A 281 -72.78 33.87 -78.24
CA SER A 281 -73.65 33.38 -79.32
C SER A 281 -74.92 32.71 -78.77
N ASP A 282 -76.08 33.34 -78.99
CA ASP A 282 -77.41 32.73 -78.80
C ASP A 282 -77.74 31.74 -79.93
N SER A 283 -78.46 30.66 -79.62
CA SER A 283 -79.69 30.33 -80.37
C SER A 283 -80.63 29.35 -79.64
N SER A 284 -81.67 29.92 -79.05
CA SER A 284 -83.08 29.43 -79.00
C SER A 284 -83.44 28.06 -78.39
N PRO A 285 -84.34 28.04 -77.38
CA PRO A 285 -84.97 26.82 -76.88
C PRO A 285 -86.26 26.49 -77.65
N TRP A 286 -86.50 25.20 -77.95
CA TRP A 286 -87.82 24.71 -78.33
C TRP A 286 -88.47 23.86 -77.24
N ARG A 287 -89.79 23.98 -77.17
CA ARG A 287 -90.64 23.65 -76.03
C ARG A 287 -91.37 22.32 -76.27
N ARG A 288 -91.60 21.57 -75.18
CA ARG A 288 -92.52 20.42 -74.99
C ARG A 288 -93.61 20.25 -76.07
N GLU A 289 -93.92 18.99 -76.41
CA GLU A 289 -95.22 18.42 -76.04
C GLU A 289 -95.26 16.87 -76.05
N MET A 290 -96.41 16.33 -75.60
CA MET A 290 -96.73 14.90 -75.42
C MET A 290 -96.63 14.12 -76.77
N LYS A 291 -96.49 12.79 -76.80
CA LYS A 291 -97.24 11.78 -76.03
C LYS A 291 -96.62 10.39 -76.17
#